data_AF-A0A957JH90-F1
#
_entry.id   AF-A0A957JH90-F1
#
_cell.length_a   1.000
_cell.length_b   1.000
_cell.length_c   1.000
_cell.angle_alpha   90.00
_cell.angle_beta   90.00
_cell.angle_gamma   90.00
#
_symmetry.space_group_name_H-M   'P 1'
#
loop_
_entity.id
_entity.type
_entity.pdbx_description
1 polymer ?
#
loop_
_entity_poly.entity_id
_entity_poly.type
_entity_poly.pdbx_seq_one_letter_code
_entity_poly.pdbx_strand_id
1 'polypeptide(L)'
;MNQFNSAAELNDWLLAHGIDTSTWGQSSKTKTVANLWAEIQRGETRLQMDPPLRHVQVVRVLVRRGDEVLIEARQLFRDGRDRLRNRLPSEKLKPGEDPLHAARRCLEEEMAIPPEKITIYPNTYRTRLVETGSDSYPGLPCRYEFHLVEAAVPGLPSGSFSTEEQASGPGDPVSQHFWEWQPDKEAGQPVR
;
A
#
# COMPACT_ATOMS: atom_id res chain seq x y z
N MET A 1 16.82 13.86 -10.04
CA MET A 1 17.35 13.16 -11.24
C MET A 1 17.20 11.67 -11.00
N ASN A 2 16.71 10.93 -12.00
CA ASN A 2 16.71 9.47 -11.93
C ASN A 2 18.16 8.98 -11.94
N GLN A 3 18.55 8.15 -10.97
CA GLN A 3 19.91 7.63 -10.82
C GLN A 3 20.26 6.53 -11.82
N PHE A 4 19.26 5.98 -12.49
CA PHE A 4 19.40 4.97 -13.53
C PHE A 4 18.67 5.47 -14.78
N ASN A 5 18.99 4.91 -15.94
CA ASN A 5 18.31 5.20 -17.21
C ASN A 5 17.47 4.02 -17.70
N SER A 6 17.59 2.86 -17.06
CA SER A 6 16.84 1.65 -17.43
C SER A 6 16.66 0.70 -16.24
N ALA A 7 15.72 -0.24 -16.39
CA ALA A 7 15.56 -1.34 -15.43
C ALA A 7 16.79 -2.28 -15.39
N ALA A 8 17.55 -2.37 -16.49
CA ALA A 8 18.78 -3.16 -16.54
C ALA A 8 19.89 -2.54 -15.69
N GLU A 9 20.10 -1.22 -15.81
CA GLU A 9 21.07 -0.50 -14.97
C GLU A 9 20.70 -0.58 -13.48
N LEU A 10 19.41 -0.48 -13.15
CA LEU A 10 18.92 -0.70 -11.79
C LEU A 10 19.23 -2.12 -11.30
N ASN A 11 19.04 -3.14 -12.14
CA ASN A 11 19.34 -4.53 -11.80
C ASN A 11 20.84 -4.73 -11.52
N ASP A 12 21.70 -4.22 -12.39
CA ASP A 12 23.15 -4.34 -12.24
C ASP A 12 23.62 -3.69 -10.94
N TRP A 13 23.05 -2.52 -10.61
CA TRP A 13 23.31 -1.85 -9.35
C TRP A 13 22.84 -2.65 -8.12
N LEU A 14 21.62 -3.22 -8.16
CA LEU A 14 21.10 -4.06 -7.07
C LEU A 14 22.03 -5.26 -6.81
N LEU A 15 22.42 -5.97 -7.87
CA LEU A 15 23.32 -7.12 -7.79
C LEU A 15 24.70 -6.73 -7.25
N ALA A 16 25.25 -5.60 -7.69
CA ALA A 16 26.53 -5.08 -7.19
C ALA A 16 26.51 -4.74 -5.69
N HIS A 17 25.33 -4.46 -5.12
CA HIS A 17 25.14 -4.20 -3.69
C HIS A 17 24.64 -5.43 -2.91
N GLY A 18 24.74 -6.63 -3.51
CA GLY A 18 24.43 -7.90 -2.85
C GLY A 18 22.94 -8.22 -2.74
N ILE A 19 22.08 -7.55 -3.51
CA ILE A 19 20.65 -7.83 -3.57
C ILE A 19 20.38 -8.79 -4.73
N ASP A 20 20.06 -10.05 -4.41
CA ASP A 20 19.70 -11.06 -5.40
C ASP A 20 18.27 -10.83 -5.95
N THR A 21 18.18 -10.52 -7.24
CA THR A 21 16.92 -10.29 -7.95
C THR A 21 16.39 -11.53 -8.67
N SER A 22 17.08 -12.68 -8.60
CA SER A 22 16.72 -13.87 -9.36
C SER A 22 15.30 -14.36 -9.09
N THR A 23 14.82 -14.22 -7.85
CA THR A 23 13.48 -14.65 -7.40
C THR A 23 12.37 -13.63 -7.66
N TRP A 24 12.71 -12.42 -8.11
CA TRP A 24 11.77 -11.32 -8.28
C TRP A 24 10.83 -11.58 -9.46
N GLY A 25 9.52 -11.65 -9.18
CA GLY A 25 8.48 -11.93 -10.17
C GLY A 25 8.17 -13.41 -10.37
N GLN A 26 8.80 -14.31 -9.60
CA GLN A 26 8.52 -15.76 -9.66
C GLN A 26 7.27 -16.18 -8.87
N SER A 27 6.74 -15.31 -7.99
CA SER A 27 5.53 -15.57 -7.20
C SER A 27 4.54 -14.42 -7.26
N SER A 28 3.29 -14.67 -6.83
CA SER A 28 2.25 -13.64 -6.72
C SER A 28 2.57 -12.52 -5.71
N LYS A 29 3.55 -12.73 -4.81
CA LYS A 29 3.94 -11.77 -3.78
C LYS A 29 5.05 -10.82 -4.23
N THR A 30 5.91 -11.30 -5.13
CA THR A 30 7.11 -10.60 -5.60
C THR A 30 6.85 -9.84 -6.90
N LYS A 31 7.46 -8.66 -7.03
CA LYS A 31 7.45 -7.83 -8.24
C LYS A 31 8.79 -7.96 -8.95
N THR A 32 8.85 -7.64 -10.24
CA THR A 32 10.09 -7.66 -11.04
C THR A 32 10.91 -6.39 -10.86
N VAL A 33 12.17 -6.38 -11.31
CA VAL A 33 12.98 -5.15 -11.37
C VAL A 33 12.32 -4.09 -12.27
N ALA A 34 11.68 -4.51 -13.37
CA ALA A 34 10.93 -3.61 -14.23
C ALA A 34 9.77 -2.92 -13.48
N ASN A 35 9.11 -3.62 -12.55
CA ASN A 35 8.11 -2.98 -11.69
C ASN A 35 8.76 -1.96 -10.74
N LEU A 36 9.88 -2.29 -10.08
CA LEU A 36 10.57 -1.34 -9.19
C LEU A 36 10.99 -0.09 -9.96
N TRP A 37 11.56 -0.28 -11.15
CA TRP A 37 11.92 0.81 -12.05
C TRP A 37 10.72 1.69 -12.38
N ALA A 38 9.58 1.10 -12.75
CA ALA A 38 8.35 1.86 -13.01
C ALA A 38 7.84 2.61 -11.78
N GLU A 39 7.89 2.01 -10.58
CA GLU A 39 7.52 2.68 -9.32
C GLU A 39 8.43 3.90 -9.05
N ILE A 40 9.74 3.79 -9.33
CA ILE A 40 10.69 4.90 -9.22
C ILE A 40 10.38 6.00 -10.25
N GLN A 41 10.12 5.63 -11.51
CA GLN A 41 9.75 6.58 -12.56
C GLN A 41 8.48 7.37 -12.23
N ARG A 42 7.51 6.70 -11.61
CA ARG A 42 6.26 7.32 -11.15
C ARG A 42 6.41 8.08 -9.83
N GLY A 43 7.57 7.99 -9.18
CA GLY A 43 7.86 8.60 -7.88
C GLY A 43 7.08 8.01 -6.70
N GLU A 44 6.42 6.87 -6.89
CA GLU A 44 5.77 6.08 -5.83
C GLU A 44 6.79 5.43 -4.88
N THR A 45 8.05 5.37 -5.30
CA THR A 45 9.16 4.82 -4.54
C THR A 45 10.40 5.67 -4.75
N ARG A 46 11.11 5.96 -3.65
CA ARG A 46 12.46 6.54 -3.71
C ARG A 46 13.48 5.47 -3.32
N LEU A 47 14.64 5.49 -3.94
CA LEU A 47 15.75 4.61 -3.60
C LEU A 47 16.88 5.43 -2.99
N GLN A 48 17.28 5.09 -1.77
CA GLN A 48 18.54 5.54 -1.18
C GLN A 48 19.63 4.58 -1.66
N MET A 49 20.81 5.12 -1.96
CA MET A 49 21.88 4.37 -2.61
C MET A 49 22.80 3.65 -1.63
N ASP A 50 23.23 4.31 -0.55
CA ASP A 50 24.21 3.72 0.37
C ASP A 50 23.83 3.96 1.83
N PRO A 51 23.45 2.90 2.60
CA PRO A 51 23.14 1.57 2.09
C PRO A 51 21.88 1.59 1.21
N PRO A 52 21.69 0.60 0.31
CA PRO A 52 20.47 0.45 -0.48
C PRO A 52 19.23 0.37 0.42
N LEU A 53 18.32 1.32 0.25
CA LEU A 53 17.09 1.37 1.04
C LEU A 53 15.94 1.92 0.19
N ARG A 54 14.87 1.14 0.09
CA ARG A 54 13.64 1.55 -0.57
C ARG A 54 12.78 2.39 0.38
N HIS A 55 12.35 3.56 -0.06
CA HIS A 55 11.44 4.43 0.69
C HIS A 55 10.07 4.47 0.04
N VAL A 56 9.04 4.20 0.83
CA VAL A 56 7.64 4.23 0.39
C VAL A 56 6.79 4.96 1.42
N GLN A 57 5.98 5.90 0.94
CA GLN A 57 4.95 6.55 1.74
C GLN A 57 3.61 5.88 1.44
N VAL A 58 2.89 5.49 2.49
CA VAL A 58 1.62 4.76 2.38
C VAL A 58 0.63 5.36 3.36
N VAL A 59 -0.54 5.74 2.88
CA VAL A 59 -1.67 6.08 3.75
C VAL A 59 -2.35 4.81 4.22
N ARG A 60 -2.81 4.81 5.47
CA ARG A 60 -3.68 3.78 6.05
C ARG A 60 -4.91 4.47 6.60
N VAL A 61 -6.08 3.96 6.25
CA VAL A 61 -7.35 4.53 6.68
C VAL A 61 -7.99 3.64 7.73
N LEU A 62 -8.26 4.20 8.90
CA LEU A 62 -8.92 3.47 9.99
C LEU A 62 -10.42 3.75 9.93
N VAL A 63 -11.18 2.75 9.47
CA VAL A 63 -12.65 2.78 9.45
C VAL A 63 -13.16 1.91 10.59
N ARG A 64 -13.90 2.51 11.52
CA ARG A 64 -14.37 1.86 12.76
C ARG A 64 -15.85 1.53 12.72
N ARG A 65 -16.22 0.42 13.38
CA ARG A 65 -17.60 0.10 13.74
C ARG A 65 -17.63 -0.53 15.13
N GLY A 66 -18.06 0.24 16.14
CA GLY A 66 -17.94 -0.19 17.53
C GLY A 66 -16.48 -0.47 17.88
N ASP A 67 -16.21 -1.66 18.43
CA ASP A 67 -14.87 -2.12 18.79
C ASP A 67 -14.14 -2.83 17.62
N GLU A 68 -14.70 -2.79 16.42
CA GLU A 68 -14.13 -3.40 15.22
C GLU A 68 -13.55 -2.34 14.26
N VAL A 69 -12.56 -2.77 13.47
CA VAL A 69 -11.95 -2.01 12.39
C VAL A 69 -12.07 -2.79 11.08
N LEU A 70 -12.19 -2.05 9.99
CA LEU A 70 -12.23 -2.65 8.67
C LEU A 70 -10.84 -3.06 8.20
N ILE A 71 -10.72 -4.30 7.71
CA ILE A 71 -9.49 -4.91 7.24
C ILE A 71 -9.67 -5.39 5.81
N GLU A 72 -8.72 -5.05 4.94
CA GLU A 72 -8.52 -5.72 3.66
C GLU A 72 -7.95 -7.12 3.95
N ALA A 73 -8.78 -8.14 3.85
CA ALA A 73 -8.39 -9.52 4.12
C ALA A 73 -7.56 -10.08 2.95
N ARG A 74 -8.02 -9.88 1.72
CA ARG A 74 -7.36 -10.35 0.50
C ARG A 74 -7.74 -9.54 -0.73
N GLN A 75 -6.97 -9.72 -1.81
CA GLN A 75 -7.16 -9.12 -3.12
C GLN A 75 -7.22 -10.22 -4.19
N LEU A 76 -8.13 -10.07 -5.16
CA LEU A 76 -8.13 -10.85 -6.39
C LEU A 76 -7.56 -9.99 -7.52
N PHE A 77 -6.65 -10.58 -8.29
CA PHE A 77 -6.00 -9.95 -9.43
C PHE A 77 -6.73 -10.33 -10.72
N ARG A 78 -6.63 -9.49 -11.74
CA ARG A 78 -7.23 -9.72 -13.07
C ARG A 78 -6.75 -11.00 -13.76
N ASP A 79 -5.57 -11.49 -13.38
CA ASP A 79 -5.00 -12.76 -13.85
C ASP A 79 -5.41 -13.97 -12.99
N GLY A 80 -6.36 -13.78 -12.07
CA GLY A 80 -6.90 -14.82 -11.19
C GLY A 80 -6.07 -15.11 -9.95
N ARG A 81 -4.91 -14.46 -9.75
CA ARG A 81 -4.12 -14.64 -8.53
C ARG A 81 -4.83 -14.03 -7.32
N ASP A 82 -4.79 -14.75 -6.21
CA ASP A 82 -5.25 -14.26 -4.91
C ASP A 82 -4.05 -13.87 -4.02
N ARG A 83 -4.21 -12.80 -3.25
CA ARG A 83 -3.22 -12.34 -2.28
C ARG A 83 -3.86 -11.99 -0.95
N LEU A 84 -3.44 -12.69 0.11
CA LEU A 84 -3.71 -12.31 1.49
C LEU A 84 -3.01 -10.99 1.86
N ARG A 85 -3.72 -10.14 2.61
CA ARG A 85 -3.26 -8.80 3.01
C ARG A 85 -3.30 -8.62 4.51
N ASN A 86 -4.49 -8.77 5.12
CA ASN A 86 -4.75 -8.61 6.54
C ASN A 86 -4.21 -7.29 7.11
N ARG A 87 -4.65 -6.17 6.53
CA ARG A 87 -4.22 -4.81 6.88
C ARG A 87 -5.37 -3.82 6.67
N LEU A 88 -5.25 -2.62 7.24
CA LEU A 88 -6.19 -1.52 6.99
C LEU A 88 -6.25 -1.18 5.48
N PRO A 89 -7.35 -0.57 4.99
CA PRO A 89 -7.35 0.11 3.68
C PRO A 89 -6.08 0.94 3.53
N SER A 90 -5.30 0.69 2.48
CA SER A 90 -3.93 1.18 2.40
C SER A 90 -3.51 1.47 0.98
N GLU A 91 -3.06 2.69 0.74
CA GLU A 91 -2.71 3.16 -0.59
C GLU A 91 -1.36 3.89 -0.57
N LYS A 92 -0.54 3.72 -1.61
CA LYS A 92 0.70 4.48 -1.76
C LYS A 92 0.39 5.93 -2.12
N LEU A 93 1.17 6.85 -1.58
CA LEU A 93 1.10 8.25 -1.98
C LEU A 93 1.71 8.44 -3.38
N LYS A 94 1.04 9.26 -4.20
CA LYS A 94 1.59 9.81 -5.44
C LYS A 94 2.61 10.92 -5.11
N PRO A 95 3.50 11.31 -6.03
CA PRO A 95 4.48 12.36 -5.79
C PRO A 95 3.83 13.69 -5.37
N GLY A 96 4.16 14.18 -4.18
CA GLY A 96 3.62 15.43 -3.64
C GLY A 96 2.14 15.37 -3.23
N GLU A 97 1.53 14.18 -3.18
CA GLU A 97 0.15 14.00 -2.75
C GLU A 97 0.01 14.23 -1.24
N ASP A 98 -1.03 14.97 -0.85
CA ASP A 98 -1.40 15.13 0.55
C ASP A 98 -1.94 13.79 1.11
N PRO A 99 -1.50 13.34 2.30
CA PRO A 99 -1.95 12.08 2.87
C PRO A 99 -3.48 11.97 3.07
N LEU A 100 -4.19 13.07 3.36
CA LEU A 100 -5.65 13.04 3.54
C LEU A 100 -6.37 12.91 2.20
N HIS A 101 -5.83 13.52 1.14
CA HIS A 101 -6.30 13.26 -0.22
C HIS A 101 -6.05 11.80 -0.63
N ALA A 102 -4.87 11.24 -0.32
CA ALA A 102 -4.59 9.83 -0.57
C ALA A 102 -5.54 8.91 0.22
N ALA A 103 -5.89 9.25 1.48
CA ALA A 103 -6.84 8.49 2.29
C ALA A 103 -8.23 8.45 1.63
N ARG A 104 -8.70 9.61 1.15
CA ARG A 104 -9.96 9.69 0.44
C ARG A 104 -9.93 8.88 -0.85
N ARG A 105 -8.86 9.05 -1.65
CA ARG A 105 -8.66 8.30 -2.89
C ARG A 105 -8.66 6.79 -2.67
N CYS A 106 -8.02 6.29 -1.61
CA CYS A 106 -8.06 4.88 -1.22
C CYS A 106 -9.49 4.36 -1.03
N LEU A 107 -10.34 5.10 -0.31
CA LEU A 107 -11.73 4.72 -0.10
C LEU A 107 -12.58 4.82 -1.38
N GLU A 108 -12.28 5.76 -2.27
CA GLU A 108 -12.96 5.88 -3.57
C GLU A 108 -12.55 4.75 -4.53
N GLU A 109 -11.24 4.53 -4.71
CA GLU A 109 -10.66 3.59 -5.67
C GLU A 109 -10.87 2.13 -5.22
N GLU A 110 -10.40 1.77 -4.02
CA GLU A 110 -10.42 0.36 -3.56
C GLU A 110 -11.81 -0.06 -3.05
N MET A 111 -12.56 0.86 -2.43
CA MET A 111 -13.84 0.55 -1.76
C MET A 111 -15.07 1.04 -2.50
N ALA A 112 -14.92 1.68 -3.67
CA ALA A 112 -16.02 2.23 -4.46
C ALA A 112 -16.96 3.15 -3.65
N ILE A 113 -16.42 3.88 -2.67
CA ILE A 113 -17.20 4.77 -1.80
C ILE A 113 -17.34 6.14 -2.47
N PRO A 114 -18.57 6.65 -2.68
CA PRO A 114 -18.76 7.99 -3.21
C PRO A 114 -18.15 9.07 -2.31
N PRO A 115 -17.51 10.12 -2.87
CA PRO A 115 -16.84 11.16 -2.10
C PRO A 115 -17.70 11.80 -1.00
N GLU A 116 -18.99 11.98 -1.26
CA GLU A 116 -19.96 12.60 -0.34
C GLU A 116 -20.27 11.75 0.90
N LYS A 117 -19.94 10.45 0.87
CA LYS A 117 -20.06 9.54 2.01
C LYS A 117 -18.77 9.45 2.84
N ILE A 118 -17.68 10.09 2.42
CA ILE A 118 -16.39 10.00 3.09
C ILE A 118 -16.15 11.21 3.98
N THR A 119 -16.14 10.97 5.29
CA THR A 119 -15.65 11.96 6.28
C THR A 119 -14.30 11.53 6.81
N ILE A 120 -13.23 12.23 6.41
CA ILE A 120 -11.90 12.08 7.01
C ILE A 120 -11.85 12.91 8.29
N TYR A 121 -11.17 12.42 9.34
CA TYR A 121 -10.95 13.14 10.59
C TYR A 121 -9.49 13.61 10.70
N PRO A 122 -9.12 14.82 10.21
CA PRO A 122 -7.73 15.26 10.12
C PRO A 122 -7.00 15.33 11.46
N ASN A 123 -7.73 15.59 12.55
CA ASN A 123 -7.18 15.66 13.90
C ASN A 123 -6.70 14.30 14.45
N THR A 124 -7.03 13.19 13.77
CA THR A 124 -6.57 11.84 14.13
C THR A 124 -5.30 11.43 13.38
N TYR A 125 -4.84 12.27 12.44
CA TYR A 125 -3.69 12.01 11.59
C TYR A 125 -2.43 11.81 12.42
N ARG A 126 -1.73 10.70 12.18
CA ARG A 126 -0.45 10.36 12.81
C ARG A 126 0.46 9.63 11.84
N THR A 127 1.77 9.76 12.03
CA THR A 127 2.79 9.11 11.20
C THR A 127 3.52 8.02 11.97
N ARG A 128 3.88 6.93 11.29
CA ARG A 128 4.73 5.87 11.84
C ARG A 128 5.76 5.42 10.82
N LEU A 129 7.04 5.47 11.21
CA LEU A 129 8.14 4.92 10.42
C LEU A 129 8.38 3.46 10.80
N VAL A 130 8.54 2.60 9.80
CA VAL A 130 8.84 1.17 9.97
C VAL A 130 9.91 0.76 8.96
N GLU A 131 11.03 0.23 9.45
CA GLU A 131 12.04 -0.40 8.61
C GLU A 131 11.88 -1.91 8.68
N THR A 132 11.80 -2.55 7.51
CA THR A 132 11.63 -3.99 7.36
C THR A 132 12.07 -4.44 5.97
N GLY A 133 12.04 -5.75 5.68
CA GLY A 133 12.23 -6.25 4.32
C GLY A 133 11.07 -5.86 3.39
N SER A 134 11.33 -5.77 2.09
CA SER A 134 10.26 -5.62 1.11
C SER A 134 9.73 -6.98 0.66
N ASP A 135 8.47 -7.30 0.99
CA ASP A 135 7.81 -8.52 0.47
C ASP A 135 7.78 -8.57 -1.06
N SER A 136 7.63 -7.40 -1.70
CA SER A 136 7.61 -7.29 -3.15
C SER A 136 8.99 -7.36 -3.77
N TYR A 137 10.04 -7.03 -3.01
CA TYR A 137 11.43 -6.99 -3.46
C TYR A 137 12.33 -7.68 -2.43
N PRO A 138 12.25 -9.02 -2.28
CA PRO A 138 13.02 -9.74 -1.28
C PRO A 138 14.52 -9.41 -1.34
N GLY A 139 15.15 -9.22 -0.18
CA GLY A 139 16.56 -8.83 -0.07
C GLY A 139 16.81 -7.31 -0.13
N LEU A 140 15.87 -6.49 -0.62
CA LEU A 140 15.97 -5.03 -0.58
C LEU A 140 15.33 -4.50 0.73
N PRO A 141 16.10 -3.87 1.64
CA PRO A 141 15.56 -3.19 2.81
C PRO A 141 14.57 -2.10 2.41
N CYS A 142 13.55 -1.89 3.24
CA CYS A 142 12.49 -0.93 2.97
C CYS A 142 12.14 -0.12 4.23
N ARG A 143 12.11 1.21 4.10
CA ARG A 143 11.53 2.13 5.08
C ARG A 143 10.14 2.54 4.60
N TYR A 144 9.13 2.12 5.34
CA TYR A 144 7.76 2.60 5.18
C TYR A 144 7.53 3.81 6.08
N GLU A 145 6.97 4.86 5.50
CA GLU A 145 6.34 5.94 6.24
C GLU A 145 4.82 5.78 6.11
N PHE A 146 4.19 5.32 7.19
CA PHE A 146 2.75 5.13 7.26
C PHE A 146 2.08 6.41 7.76
N HIS A 147 1.16 6.93 6.97
CA HIS A 147 0.27 8.03 7.32
C HIS A 147 -1.07 7.44 7.73
N LEU A 148 -1.39 7.44 9.02
CA LEU A 148 -2.61 6.84 9.56
C LEU A 148 -3.64 7.93 9.87
N VAL A 149 -4.86 7.79 9.37
CA VAL A 149 -5.97 8.72 9.65
C VAL A 149 -7.27 7.95 9.78
N GLU A 150 -8.17 8.42 10.64
CA GLU A 150 -9.51 7.85 10.79
C GLU A 150 -10.48 8.44 9.76
N ALA A 151 -11.43 7.61 9.34
CA ALA A 151 -12.53 8.02 8.47
C ALA A 151 -13.85 7.37 8.90
N ALA A 152 -14.95 8.10 8.74
CA ALA A 152 -16.29 7.56 8.80
C ALA A 152 -16.86 7.39 7.39
N VAL A 153 -17.42 6.19 7.16
CA VAL A 153 -18.10 5.81 5.92
C VAL A 153 -19.43 5.16 6.30
N PRO A 154 -20.56 5.91 6.27
CA PRO A 154 -21.86 5.37 6.64
C PRO A 154 -22.40 4.41 5.57
N GLY A 155 -23.13 3.39 6.01
CA GLY A 155 -23.81 2.45 5.12
C GLY A 155 -22.94 1.30 4.60
N LEU A 156 -21.75 1.07 5.16
CA LEU A 156 -20.99 -0.15 4.89
C LEU A 156 -21.72 -1.41 5.40
N PRO A 157 -21.58 -2.56 4.71
CA PRO A 157 -22.16 -3.83 5.16
C PRO A 157 -21.70 -4.22 6.57
N SER A 158 -22.59 -4.89 7.32
CA SER A 158 -22.27 -5.33 8.68
C SER A 158 -21.41 -6.61 8.71
N GLY A 159 -21.47 -7.42 7.66
CA GLY A 159 -20.63 -8.61 7.49
C GLY A 159 -19.42 -8.33 6.59
N SER A 160 -18.70 -9.39 6.24
CA SER A 160 -17.69 -9.34 5.18
C SER A 160 -18.33 -8.97 3.84
N PHE A 161 -17.60 -8.23 3.02
CA PHE A 161 -18.05 -7.80 1.71
C PHE A 161 -16.87 -7.68 0.74
N SER A 162 -17.17 -7.38 -0.51
CA SER A 162 -16.15 -7.14 -1.53
C SER A 162 -16.53 -5.96 -2.41
N THR A 163 -15.52 -5.31 -2.96
CA THR A 163 -15.67 -4.17 -3.88
C THR A 163 -14.79 -4.38 -5.10
N GLU A 164 -15.21 -3.84 -6.23
CA GLU A 164 -14.39 -3.81 -7.44
C GLU A 164 -13.45 -2.59 -7.40
N GLU A 165 -12.21 -2.77 -7.87
CA GLU A 165 -11.24 -1.69 -8.01
C GLU A 165 -11.73 -0.68 -9.06
N GLN A 166 -11.90 0.59 -8.67
CA GLN A 166 -12.39 1.65 -9.56
C GLN A 166 -11.26 2.33 -10.35
N ALA A 167 -10.00 2.21 -9.90
CA ALA A 167 -8.85 2.77 -10.59
C ALA A 167 -8.56 2.01 -11.91
N SER A 168 -8.88 2.66 -13.03
CA SER A 168 -8.63 2.16 -14.38
C SER A 168 -7.27 2.62 -14.94
N GLY A 169 -6.20 2.54 -14.13
CA GLY A 169 -4.85 2.85 -14.58
C GLY A 169 -4.16 1.66 -15.27
N PRO A 170 -3.37 1.86 -16.35
CA PRO A 170 -2.51 0.81 -16.89
C PRO A 170 -1.45 0.41 -15.85
N GLY A 171 -1.69 -0.70 -15.16
CA GLY A 171 -0.77 -1.29 -14.21
C GLY A 171 -1.32 -1.53 -12.81
N ASP A 172 -2.60 -1.27 -12.53
CA ASP A 172 -3.23 -1.86 -11.34
C ASP A 172 -3.75 -3.26 -11.70
N PRO A 173 -3.12 -4.33 -11.19
CA PRO A 173 -3.54 -5.68 -11.50
C PRO A 173 -4.71 -6.13 -10.63
N VAL A 174 -5.11 -5.38 -9.60
CA VAL A 174 -6.21 -5.76 -8.71
C VAL A 174 -7.54 -5.59 -9.45
N SER A 175 -8.42 -6.56 -9.27
CA SER A 175 -9.80 -6.51 -9.77
C SER A 175 -10.80 -6.34 -8.64
N GLN A 176 -10.55 -6.97 -7.50
CA GLN A 176 -11.50 -7.02 -6.39
C GLN A 176 -10.79 -7.06 -5.04
N HIS A 177 -11.35 -6.34 -4.07
CA HIS A 177 -10.90 -6.31 -2.69
C HIS A 177 -11.93 -7.02 -1.81
N PHE A 178 -11.46 -7.73 -0.79
CA PHE A 178 -12.30 -8.43 0.16
C PHE A 178 -12.06 -7.88 1.56
N TRP A 179 -13.15 -7.47 2.20
CA TRP A 179 -13.16 -6.69 3.43
C TRP A 179 -13.82 -7.47 4.56
N GLU A 180 -13.23 -7.37 5.74
CA GLU A 180 -13.71 -8.02 6.95
C GLU A 180 -13.61 -7.05 8.13
N TRP A 181 -14.58 -7.13 9.04
CA TRP A 181 -14.51 -6.46 10.33
C TRP A 181 -13.70 -7.35 11.29
N GLN A 182 -12.71 -6.76 11.95
CA GLN A 182 -11.91 -7.45 12.96
C GLN A 182 -11.84 -6.62 14.24
N PRO A 183 -11.68 -7.25 15.42
CA PRO A 183 -11.47 -6.51 16.67
C PRO A 183 -10.30 -5.54 16.55
N ASP A 184 -10.49 -4.30 17.01
CA ASP A 184 -9.43 -3.32 17.04
C ASP A 184 -8.34 -3.72 18.04
N LYS A 185 -7.20 -4.17 17.51
CA LYS A 185 -6.05 -4.55 18.32
C LYS A 185 -5.31 -3.33 18.90
N GLU A 186 -5.56 -2.12 18.41
CA GLU A 186 -5.02 -0.87 19.00
C GLU A 186 -5.87 -0.35 20.18
N ALA A 187 -7.14 -0.73 20.31
CA ALA A 187 -8.01 -0.32 21.43
C ALA A 187 -7.52 -0.82 22.81
N GLY A 188 -6.54 -1.73 22.85
CA GLY A 188 -5.99 -2.32 24.07
C GLY A 188 -4.49 -2.07 24.31
N GLN A 189 -3.79 -1.25 23.51
CA GLN A 189 -2.37 -0.98 23.72
C GLN A 189 -2.11 0.51 23.99
N PRO A 190 -1.50 0.88 25.13
CA PRO A 190 -1.15 2.26 25.39
C PRO A 190 -0.12 2.73 24.36
N VAL A 191 -0.35 3.93 23.82
CA VAL A 191 0.59 4.65 22.97
C VAL A 191 1.94 4.70 23.69
N ARG A 192 2.96 4.06 23.11
CA ARG A 192 4.36 4.16 23.55
C ARG A 192 5.14 4.99 22.54
#